data_AF-M0PDI9-F1
#
_entry.id   AF-M0PDI9-F1
#
_cell.length_a   1.000
_cell.length_b   1.000
_cell.length_c   1.000
_cell.angle_alpha   90.00
_cell.angle_beta   90.00
_cell.angle_gamma   90.00
#
_symmetry.space_group_name_H-M   'P 1'
#
loop_
_entity.id
_entity.type
_entity.pdbx_description
1 polymer ?
#
loop_
_entity_poly.entity_id
_entity_poly.type
_entity_poly.pdbx_seq_one_letter_code
_entity_poly.pdbx_strand_id
1 'polypeptide(L)'
;MSESRVAKATIRDDARLEALAEAEEEHGSLADAIRFAVSEAYVDGDDASESGDGEIPLKAREGHRKLVEWTGIGGRIELETAESVLANHLNIQTDAIRRMVVKPLKAADVIRLHQGIHDVWIIVGSLDDEPISVDTEPDTPARKAATDGGEARERLDELAAAGTEVADGE
;
A
#
# COMPACT_ATOMS: atom_id res chain seq x y z
N MET A 1 -4.06 21.97 36.64
CA MET A 1 -5.43 22.30 36.22
C MET A 1 -5.42 22.28 34.71
N SER A 2 -6.06 21.30 34.06
CA SER A 2 -6.15 21.30 32.60
C SER A 2 -7.11 22.42 32.19
N GLU A 3 -6.69 23.29 31.26
CA GLU A 3 -7.58 24.34 30.72
C GLU A 3 -8.71 23.70 29.90
N SER A 4 -9.96 24.07 30.20
CA SER A 4 -11.14 23.68 29.41
C SER A 4 -11.82 24.90 28.82
N ARG A 5 -12.44 24.73 27.64
CA ARG A 5 -13.18 25.78 26.91
C ARG A 5 -14.54 25.26 26.49
N VAL A 6 -15.51 26.17 26.35
CA VAL A 6 -16.89 25.85 25.95
C VAL A 6 -17.28 26.70 24.74
N ALA A 7 -17.85 26.05 23.71
CA ALA A 7 -18.39 26.71 22.53
C ALA A 7 -19.87 26.33 22.35
N LYS A 8 -20.67 27.27 21.79
CA LYS A 8 -22.09 27.04 21.47
C LYS A 8 -22.37 27.52 20.06
N ALA A 9 -22.86 26.63 19.21
CA ALA A 9 -23.27 26.92 17.84
C ALA A 9 -24.59 26.20 17.55
N THR A 10 -25.41 26.78 16.68
CA THR A 10 -26.69 26.19 16.25
C THR A 10 -26.53 25.59 14.86
N ILE A 11 -26.89 24.31 14.72
CA ILE A 11 -26.95 23.61 13.44
C ILE A 11 -28.40 23.62 12.97
N ARG A 12 -28.63 23.99 11.71
CA ARG A 12 -29.97 24.04 11.09
C ARG A 12 -30.10 23.20 9.83
N ASP A 13 -29.01 22.61 9.38
CA ASP A 13 -28.99 21.79 8.19
C ASP A 13 -29.54 20.40 8.54
N ASP A 14 -30.62 19.98 7.88
CA ASP A 14 -31.34 18.76 8.23
C ASP A 14 -30.46 17.51 8.07
N ALA A 15 -29.62 17.46 7.03
CA ALA A 15 -28.68 16.37 6.82
C ALA A 15 -27.65 16.27 7.95
N ARG A 16 -27.11 17.41 8.42
CA ARG A 16 -26.22 17.42 9.59
C ARG A 16 -26.93 17.05 10.88
N LEU A 17 -28.20 17.43 11.05
CA LEU A 17 -28.97 17.05 12.23
C LEU A 17 -29.25 15.55 12.29
N GLU A 18 -29.56 14.93 11.14
CA GLU A 18 -29.74 13.49 11.02
C GLU A 18 -28.45 12.73 11.33
N ALA A 19 -27.33 13.11 10.72
CA ALA A 19 -26.02 12.51 11.01
C ALA A 19 -25.62 12.65 12.49
N LEU A 20 -26.00 13.76 13.14
CA LEU A 20 -25.70 14.00 14.54
C LEU A 20 -26.54 13.12 15.49
N ALA A 21 -27.80 12.84 15.10
CA ALA A 21 -28.66 11.95 15.85
C ALA A 21 -28.14 10.50 15.79
N GLU A 22 -27.73 10.04 14.61
CA GLU A 22 -27.10 8.72 14.46
C GLU A 22 -25.82 8.60 15.30
N ALA A 23 -24.93 9.60 15.23
CA ALA A 23 -23.71 9.61 16.03
C ALA A 23 -23.99 9.69 17.54
N GLU A 24 -25.04 10.40 17.96
CA GLU A 24 -25.47 10.44 19.36
C GLU A 24 -25.96 9.07 19.85
N GLU A 25 -26.70 8.33 19.03
CA GLU A 25 -27.12 6.95 19.34
C GLU A 25 -25.91 6.02 19.49
N GLU A 26 -24.90 6.17 18.62
CA GLU A 26 -23.67 5.37 18.67
C GLU A 26 -22.80 5.69 19.90
N HIS A 27 -22.61 6.96 20.21
CA HIS A 27 -21.68 7.41 21.27
C HIS A 27 -22.37 7.67 22.62
N GLY A 28 -23.69 7.55 22.69
CA GLY A 28 -24.49 7.67 23.91
C GLY A 28 -24.75 9.11 24.38
N SER A 29 -24.13 10.11 23.77
CA SER A 29 -24.49 11.52 23.97
C SER A 29 -24.02 12.40 22.82
N LEU A 30 -24.78 13.48 22.55
CA LEU A 30 -24.37 14.53 21.61
C LEU A 30 -22.97 15.10 21.94
N ALA A 31 -22.65 15.25 23.22
CA ALA A 31 -21.36 15.81 23.63
C ALA A 31 -20.21 14.86 23.30
N ASP A 32 -20.40 13.55 23.48
CA ASP A 32 -19.40 12.54 23.14
C ASP A 32 -19.26 12.38 21.62
N ALA A 33 -20.35 12.42 20.87
CA ALA A 33 -20.33 12.44 19.42
C ALA A 33 -19.55 13.65 18.88
N ILE A 34 -19.77 14.85 19.43
CA ILE A 34 -19.02 16.05 19.03
C ILE A 34 -17.54 15.96 19.44
N ARG A 35 -17.22 15.43 20.64
CA ARG A 35 -15.83 15.23 21.05
C ARG A 35 -15.13 14.24 20.11
N PHE A 36 -15.77 13.13 19.80
CA PHE A 36 -15.27 12.14 18.86
C PHE A 36 -15.06 12.76 17.48
N ALA A 37 -16.04 13.48 16.94
CA ALA A 37 -15.93 14.14 15.64
C ALA A 37 -14.82 15.22 15.60
N VAL A 38 -14.64 16.00 16.67
CA VAL A 38 -13.56 16.99 16.76
C VAL A 38 -12.21 16.29 16.87
N SER A 39 -12.11 15.21 17.65
CA SER A 39 -10.91 14.39 17.69
C SER A 39 -10.60 13.83 16.31
N GLU A 40 -11.54 13.14 15.66
CA GLU A 40 -11.38 12.54 14.34
C GLU A 40 -11.05 13.58 13.24
N ALA A 41 -11.55 14.81 13.35
CA ALA A 41 -11.32 15.85 12.35
C ALA A 41 -10.05 16.68 12.59
N TYR A 42 -9.62 16.86 13.84
CA TYR A 42 -8.56 17.83 14.19
C TYR A 42 -7.48 17.31 15.13
N VAL A 43 -7.64 16.14 15.74
CA VAL A 43 -6.67 15.55 16.67
C VAL A 43 -6.12 14.25 16.09
N ASP A 44 -7.00 13.31 15.76
CA ASP A 44 -6.73 12.12 14.96
C ASP A 44 -6.81 12.41 13.44
N GLY A 45 -7.43 13.54 13.09
CA GLY A 45 -7.53 14.09 11.73
C GLY A 45 -6.36 14.97 11.28
N ASP A 46 -5.37 15.20 12.15
CA ASP A 46 -4.11 15.92 11.83
C ASP A 46 -3.18 15.12 10.88
N ASP A 47 -3.61 13.95 10.40
CA ASP A 47 -3.02 13.24 9.26
C ASP A 47 -3.72 13.57 7.91
N ALA A 48 -4.64 14.53 7.90
CA ALA A 48 -5.34 14.99 6.71
C ALA A 48 -5.47 16.52 6.73
N SER A 49 -4.54 17.19 6.02
CA SER A 49 -4.54 18.60 5.63
C SER A 49 -3.92 19.66 6.55
N GLU A 50 -2.64 19.49 6.87
CA GLU A 50 -1.69 20.61 6.79
C GLU A 50 -0.29 20.07 6.52
N SER A 51 0.15 20.13 5.24
CA SER A 51 1.55 19.98 4.87
C SER A 51 2.32 21.21 5.33
N GLY A 52 2.46 21.38 6.65
CA GLY A 52 3.40 22.28 7.27
C GLY A 52 4.70 21.52 7.54
N ASP A 53 5.67 21.63 6.62
CA ASP A 53 7.07 21.20 6.79
C ASP A 53 7.21 19.70 7.20
N GLY A 54 6.92 18.76 6.31
CA GLY A 54 7.86 18.41 5.24
C GLY A 54 8.63 17.10 5.49
N GLU A 55 8.41 16.38 6.62
CA GLU A 55 9.05 15.09 6.86
C GLU A 55 8.06 13.92 6.90
N ILE A 56 8.27 12.96 5.97
CA ILE A 56 7.54 11.69 5.97
C ILE A 56 7.85 10.93 7.27
N PRO A 57 6.84 10.44 8.02
CA PRO A 57 7.06 9.66 9.23
C PRO A 57 8.01 8.49 9.02
N LEU A 58 8.85 8.18 10.02
CA LEU A 58 9.88 7.14 9.91
C LEU A 58 9.33 5.79 9.41
N LYS A 59 8.16 5.38 9.95
CA LYS A 59 7.47 4.15 9.53
C LYS A 59 6.99 4.19 8.08
N ALA A 60 6.57 5.36 7.60
CA ALA A 60 6.18 5.54 6.22
C ALA A 60 7.40 5.47 5.30
N ARG A 61 8.54 6.08 5.67
CA ARG A 61 9.82 5.97 4.92
C ARG A 61 10.32 4.54 4.85
N GLU A 62 10.23 3.79 5.95
CA GLU A 62 10.57 2.38 6.00
C GLU A 62 9.62 1.55 5.12
N GLY A 63 8.32 1.85 5.17
CA GLY A 63 7.33 1.25 4.27
C GLY A 63 7.61 1.53 2.80
N HIS A 64 7.97 2.76 2.43
CA HIS A 64 8.35 3.12 1.06
C HIS A 64 9.59 2.34 0.59
N ARG A 65 10.63 2.26 1.42
CA ARG A 65 11.81 1.43 1.13
C ARG A 65 11.40 -0.01 0.86
N LYS A 66 10.47 -0.54 1.66
CA LYS A 66 10.00 -1.91 1.47
C LYS A 66 9.24 -2.10 0.16
N LEU A 67 8.40 -1.14 -0.21
CA LEU A 67 7.70 -1.14 -1.49
C LEU A 67 8.68 -1.07 -2.66
N VAL A 68 9.70 -0.21 -2.59
CA VAL A 68 10.76 -0.12 -3.60
C VAL A 68 11.55 -1.42 -3.70
N GLU A 69 11.89 -2.08 -2.59
CA GLU A 69 12.55 -3.39 -2.61
C GLU A 69 11.71 -4.46 -3.32
N TRP A 70 10.38 -4.41 -3.16
CA TRP A 70 9.47 -5.41 -3.70
C TRP A 70 9.14 -5.21 -5.18
N THR A 71 8.92 -3.96 -5.61
CA THR A 71 8.43 -3.67 -6.96
C THR A 71 9.37 -2.84 -7.82
N GLY A 72 10.39 -2.24 -7.21
CA GLY A 72 11.15 -1.16 -7.82
C GLY A 72 10.37 0.16 -7.88
N ILE A 73 11.08 1.24 -8.22
CA ILE A 73 10.49 2.56 -8.54
C ILE A 73 9.71 2.44 -9.86
N GLY A 74 8.52 3.03 -9.92
CA GLY A 74 7.56 2.88 -11.01
C GLY A 74 6.77 1.56 -10.98
N GLY A 75 7.14 0.64 -10.09
CA GLY A 75 6.47 -0.64 -9.91
C GLY A 75 5.04 -0.50 -9.39
N ARG A 76 4.22 -1.51 -9.69
CA ARG A 76 2.80 -1.55 -9.32
C ARG A 76 2.54 -2.75 -8.41
N ILE A 77 1.78 -2.52 -7.35
CA ILE A 77 1.32 -3.56 -6.43
C ILE A 77 -0.11 -3.27 -6.03
N GLU A 78 -0.92 -4.31 -5.90
CA GLU A 78 -2.28 -4.17 -5.37
C GLU A 78 -2.23 -3.66 -3.92
N LEU A 79 -3.17 -2.79 -3.55
CA LEU A 79 -3.23 -2.15 -2.24
C LEU A 79 -3.32 -3.18 -1.11
N GLU A 80 -4.21 -4.18 -1.20
CA GLU A 80 -4.37 -5.20 -0.16
C GLU A 80 -3.10 -6.04 0.01
N THR A 81 -2.47 -6.41 -1.11
CA THR A 81 -1.20 -7.13 -1.12
C THR A 81 -0.09 -6.28 -0.48
N ALA A 82 0.00 -5.00 -0.83
CA ALA A 82 0.96 -4.07 -0.24
C ALA A 82 0.71 -3.88 1.26
N GLU A 83 -0.53 -3.71 1.68
CA GLU A 83 -0.91 -3.56 3.09
C GLU A 83 -0.50 -4.80 3.89
N SER A 84 -0.71 -6.00 3.35
CA SER A 84 -0.28 -7.26 3.99
C SER A 84 1.25 -7.37 4.10
N VAL A 85 1.99 -7.02 3.05
CA VAL A 85 3.47 -7.03 3.05
C VAL A 85 4.01 -6.02 4.07
N LEU A 86 3.44 -4.82 4.12
CA LEU A 86 3.83 -3.75 5.04
C LEU A 86 3.46 -4.05 6.49
N ALA A 87 2.29 -4.63 6.73
CA ALA A 87 1.84 -5.08 8.05
C ALA A 87 2.83 -6.08 8.66
N ASN A 88 3.21 -7.09 7.88
CA ASN A 88 4.18 -8.09 8.29
C ASN A 88 5.58 -7.48 8.50
N HIS A 89 6.02 -6.59 7.61
CA HIS A 89 7.36 -6.01 7.70
C HIS A 89 7.52 -5.04 8.87
N LEU A 90 6.56 -4.13 9.07
CA LEU A 90 6.60 -3.10 10.08
C LEU A 90 6.07 -3.57 11.45
N ASN A 91 5.56 -4.80 11.52
CA ASN A 91 4.90 -5.39 12.69
C ASN A 91 3.74 -4.53 13.19
N ILE A 92 2.80 -4.23 12.30
CA ILE A 92 1.65 -3.35 12.51
C ILE A 92 0.40 -4.06 11.96
N GLN A 93 -0.77 -3.79 12.55
CA GLN A 93 -2.06 -4.28 12.04
C GLN A 93 -2.37 -3.73 10.63
N THR A 94 -2.90 -4.57 9.75
CA THR A 94 -3.25 -4.21 8.35
C THR A 94 -4.11 -2.96 8.28
N ASP A 95 -5.15 -2.86 9.12
CA ASP A 95 -6.06 -1.70 9.16
C ASP A 95 -5.35 -0.37 9.48
N ALA A 96 -4.22 -0.44 10.18
CA ALA A 96 -3.44 0.72 10.57
C ALA A 96 -2.38 1.12 9.53
N ILE A 97 -2.04 0.25 8.56
CA ILE A 97 -1.07 0.54 7.49
C ILE A 97 -1.56 1.68 6.60
N ARG A 98 -2.84 1.66 6.27
CA ARG A 98 -3.42 2.67 5.38
C ARG A 98 -3.26 4.08 5.96
N ARG A 99 -3.46 4.22 7.26
CA ARG A 99 -3.29 5.49 7.99
C ARG A 99 -1.83 5.86 8.18
N MET A 100 -1.00 4.94 8.69
CA MET A 100 0.37 5.28 9.13
C MET A 100 1.43 5.25 8.02
N VAL A 101 1.12 4.66 6.86
CA VAL A 101 2.08 4.49 5.76
C VAL A 101 1.51 5.01 4.45
N VAL A 102 0.39 4.45 3.99
CA VAL A 102 -0.13 4.77 2.65
C VAL A 102 -0.54 6.24 2.53
N LYS A 103 -1.27 6.77 3.51
CA LYS A 103 -1.68 8.19 3.52
C LYS A 103 -0.47 9.16 3.52
N PRO A 104 0.50 9.05 4.45
CA PRO A 104 1.68 9.91 4.44
C PRO A 104 2.50 9.83 3.15
N LEU A 105 2.67 8.63 2.59
CA LEU A 105 3.39 8.46 1.33
C LEU A 105 2.66 9.09 0.14
N LYS A 106 1.33 9.01 0.11
CA LYS A 106 0.52 9.68 -0.92
C LYS A 106 0.58 11.20 -0.75
N ALA A 107 0.53 11.70 0.47
CA ALA A 107 0.59 13.13 0.76
C ALA A 107 1.93 13.75 0.33
N ALA A 108 3.01 12.99 0.39
CA ALA A 108 4.34 13.38 -0.08
C ALA A 108 4.57 13.12 -1.59
N ASP A 109 3.55 12.69 -2.34
CA ASP A 109 3.61 12.34 -3.78
C ASP A 109 4.65 11.26 -4.15
N VAL A 110 5.11 10.47 -3.16
CA VAL A 110 6.08 9.37 -3.39
C VAL A 110 5.40 8.05 -3.73
N ILE A 111 4.07 7.99 -3.67
CA ILE A 111 3.24 6.92 -4.24
C ILE A 111 1.98 7.51 -4.87
N ARG A 112 1.42 6.82 -5.86
CA ARG A 112 0.10 7.14 -6.43
C ARG A 112 -0.85 5.96 -6.34
N LEU A 113 -2.12 6.24 -6.07
CA LEU A 113 -3.18 5.23 -6.05
C LEU A 113 -3.94 5.27 -7.38
N HIS A 114 -4.07 4.11 -8.02
CA HIS A 114 -4.84 3.92 -9.24
C HIS A 114 -5.98 2.94 -8.97
N GLN A 115 -7.21 3.41 -9.09
CA GLN A 115 -8.40 2.59 -8.92
C GLN A 115 -8.79 1.93 -10.24
N GLY A 116 -8.77 0.59 -10.26
CA GLY A 116 -9.35 -0.23 -11.31
C GLY A 116 -10.83 -0.54 -11.04
N ILE A 117 -11.40 -1.46 -11.83
CA ILE A 117 -12.82 -1.84 -11.72
C ILE A 117 -13.12 -2.58 -10.42
N HIS A 118 -12.20 -3.44 -9.97
CA HIS A 118 -12.36 -4.24 -8.74
C HIS A 118 -11.24 -4.01 -7.71
N ASP A 119 -10.08 -3.52 -8.16
CA ASP A 119 -8.88 -3.49 -7.33
C ASP A 119 -8.26 -2.08 -7.30
N VAL A 120 -7.58 -1.76 -6.20
CA VAL A 120 -6.80 -0.52 -6.07
C VAL A 120 -5.32 -0.86 -6.16
N TRP A 121 -4.57 -0.11 -6.95
CA TRP A 121 -3.14 -0.31 -7.17
C TRP A 121 -2.34 0.86 -6.59
N ILE A 122 -1.21 0.54 -5.95
CA ILE A 122 -0.17 1.49 -5.59
C ILE A 122 0.88 1.49 -6.70
N ILE A 123 1.23 2.69 -7.18
CA ILE A 123 2.37 2.96 -8.05
C ILE A 123 3.45 3.60 -7.19
N VAL A 124 4.62 2.98 -7.10
CA VAL A 124 5.71 3.45 -6.24
C VAL A 124 6.53 4.52 -6.96
N GLY A 125 6.74 5.67 -6.32
CA GLY A 125 7.56 6.78 -6.83
C GLY A 125 8.95 6.86 -6.18
N SER A 126 9.72 7.86 -6.60
CA SER A 126 10.97 8.24 -5.92
C SER A 126 10.67 9.06 -4.67
N LEU A 127 11.52 8.93 -3.65
CA LEU A 127 11.49 9.78 -2.46
C LEU A 127 12.30 11.08 -2.67
N ASP A 128 13.17 11.10 -3.68
CA ASP A 128 14.01 12.23 -4.05
C ASP A 128 13.36 12.99 -5.21
N ASP A 129 12.47 13.95 -4.92
CA ASP A 129 11.95 15.08 -5.73
C ASP A 129 11.85 14.94 -7.28
N GLU A 130 11.70 13.74 -7.82
CA GLU A 130 11.52 13.54 -9.26
C GLU A 130 10.05 13.19 -9.54
N PRO A 131 9.29 14.09 -10.20
CA PRO A 131 7.87 13.90 -10.41
C PRO A 131 7.63 12.67 -11.27
N ILE A 132 6.80 11.77 -10.77
CA ILE A 132 6.47 10.52 -11.46
C ILE A 132 5.67 10.89 -12.73
N SER A 133 6.25 10.76 -13.92
CA SER A 133 5.49 10.83 -15.17
C SER A 133 4.92 9.45 -15.52
N VAL A 134 3.61 9.36 -15.72
CA VAL A 134 2.94 8.17 -16.27
C VAL A 134 2.28 8.56 -17.57
N ASP A 135 3.05 8.46 -18.65
CA ASP A 135 2.48 8.42 -19.99
C ASP A 135 2.27 6.96 -20.41
N THR A 136 1.01 6.65 -20.72
CA THR A 136 0.52 5.54 -21.57
C THR A 136 -0.16 4.32 -20.90
N GLU A 137 -1.31 4.01 -21.49
CA GLU A 137 -2.41 3.06 -21.23
C GLU A 137 -2.05 1.54 -21.29
N PRO A 138 -3.01 0.62 -21.02
CA PRO A 138 -2.76 -0.63 -20.30
C PRO A 138 -2.40 -1.81 -21.20
N ASP A 139 -1.45 -2.64 -20.75
CA ASP A 139 -1.26 -3.98 -21.30
C ASP A 139 -1.89 -5.04 -20.38
N THR A 140 -2.68 -5.91 -21.00
CA THR A 140 -3.48 -6.97 -20.36
C THR A 140 -2.61 -8.24 -20.15
N PRO A 141 -3.09 -9.26 -19.41
CA PRO A 141 -2.36 -9.89 -18.31
C PRO A 141 -1.35 -10.96 -18.76
N ALA A 142 -0.20 -11.05 -18.08
CA ALA A 142 0.70 -12.19 -18.25
C ALA A 142 0.12 -13.45 -17.59
N ARG A 143 -0.49 -14.33 -18.39
CA ARG A 143 -0.84 -15.71 -18.01
C ARG A 143 0.42 -16.59 -17.97
N LYS A 144 0.52 -17.35 -16.87
CA LYS A 144 1.10 -18.70 -16.71
C LYS A 144 2.54 -18.93 -17.16
N ALA A 145 3.37 -19.24 -16.17
CA ALA A 145 4.61 -19.99 -16.33
C ALA A 145 4.37 -21.32 -17.07
N ALA A 146 5.20 -21.56 -18.09
CA ALA A 146 5.52 -22.88 -18.61
C ALA A 146 7.04 -23.02 -18.54
N THR A 147 7.50 -24.04 -17.84
CA THR A 147 8.88 -24.45 -17.71
C THR A 147 9.38 -25.02 -19.05
N ASP A 148 10.43 -24.45 -19.61
CA ASP A 148 11.29 -25.15 -20.57
C ASP A 148 12.75 -24.92 -20.18
N GLY A 149 13.34 -25.96 -19.60
CA GLY A 149 14.73 -25.98 -19.15
C GLY A 149 15.62 -26.41 -20.30
N GLY A 150 16.28 -25.45 -20.93
CA GLY A 150 17.23 -25.67 -22.01
C GLY A 150 18.61 -25.10 -21.70
N GLU A 151 19.58 -26.01 -21.63
CA GLU A 151 21.01 -25.81 -21.97
C GLU A 151 21.94 -25.10 -20.97
N ALA A 152 22.42 -25.88 -20.01
CA ALA A 152 23.78 -25.73 -19.48
C ALA A 152 24.33 -27.10 -19.08
N ARG A 153 25.04 -27.78 -20.00
CA ARG A 153 26.00 -28.88 -19.74
C ARG A 153 26.64 -29.37 -21.05
N GLU A 154 27.66 -28.66 -21.51
CA GLU A 154 28.70 -29.27 -22.34
C GLU A 154 29.92 -29.59 -21.46
N ARG A 155 30.48 -30.78 -21.70
CA ARG A 155 31.70 -31.39 -21.14
C ARG A 155 31.54 -32.20 -19.85
N LEU A 156 31.32 -33.51 -20.02
CA LEU A 156 32.17 -34.60 -19.51
C LEU A 156 31.44 -35.95 -19.65
N ASP A 157 31.36 -36.55 -20.84
CA ASP A 157 31.18 -38.01 -21.00
C ASP A 157 31.27 -38.46 -22.47
N GLU A 158 32.41 -38.21 -23.11
CA GLU A 158 32.79 -38.84 -24.39
C GLU A 158 33.87 -39.91 -24.14
N LEU A 159 33.59 -40.91 -23.29
CA LEU A 159 34.47 -42.08 -23.10
C LEU A 159 33.72 -43.41 -22.84
N ALA A 160 32.45 -43.52 -23.24
CA ALA A 160 31.66 -44.75 -23.03
C ALA A 160 31.10 -45.39 -24.33
N ALA A 161 31.60 -44.99 -25.51
CA ALA A 161 31.24 -45.61 -26.79
C ALA A 161 32.29 -46.65 -27.25
N ALA A 162 32.80 -47.46 -26.32
CA ALA A 162 33.58 -48.64 -26.63
C ALA A 162 32.90 -49.87 -26.03
N GLY A 163 32.17 -50.60 -26.88
CA GLY A 163 31.81 -51.99 -26.59
C GLY A 163 30.32 -52.28 -26.58
N THR A 164 29.68 -52.34 -27.75
CA THR A 164 28.61 -53.31 -28.03
C THR A 164 28.47 -53.42 -29.54
N GLU A 165 29.17 -54.39 -30.14
CA GLU A 165 28.81 -55.05 -31.40
C GLU A 165 29.79 -56.21 -31.68
N VAL A 166 29.59 -57.35 -31.01
CA VAL A 166 29.87 -58.69 -31.59
C VAL A 166 28.95 -59.70 -30.91
N ALA A 167 27.95 -60.19 -31.65
CA ALA A 167 27.28 -61.45 -31.36
C ALA A 167 27.54 -62.37 -32.56
N ASP A 168 28.57 -63.21 -32.41
CA ASP A 168 28.74 -64.50 -33.10
C ASP A 168 27.55 -65.39 -32.67
N GLY A 169 26.86 -66.19 -33.50
CA GLY A 169 27.37 -67.15 -34.48
C GLY A 169 27.04 -68.56 -33.98
N GLU A 170 25.93 -69.15 -34.43
CA GLU A 170 25.75 -70.62 -34.58
C GLU A 170 24.73 -70.93 -35.68
#